data_AF-Q5JGR8-F1
#
_entry.id   AF-Q5JGR8-F1
#
_cell.length_a   1.000
_cell.length_b   1.000
_cell.length_c   1.000
_cell.angle_alpha   90.00
_cell.angle_beta   90.00
_cell.angle_gamma   90.00
#
_symmetry.space_group_name_H-M   'P 1'
#
loop_
_entity.id
_entity.type
_entity.pdbx_description
1 polymer ?
#
loop_
_entity_poly.entity_id
_entity_poly.type
_entity_poly.pdbx_seq_one_letter_code
_entity_poly.pdbx_strand_id
1 'polypeptide(L)'
;MIGLVVGTLLGILLALIAGRLRGRGSEIFMSLLGIPVFTYAFSVPFAETWPRNTYICAGTCLTPTQWAGVWVFLSFLVAVVYSYFRARESLSIDEYVQVSYLALGIFAGAVVLSSTLLPALIVPGILAYALLVWPREESSIKFLKVERTDFLEGAEVYTDENSMMAFKNGRTLFIGGAVLKEFPRSRELAECTLKAPNPSPGMKLAILIVGFLPATLLFLVPRGVLAIAAYGIVVLMTFLLLGKVAVSRTNKRLPEECREVLKEYSDFIRKKKGKLDIVID
;
A
#
# COMPACT_ATOMS: atom_id res chain seq x y z
N MET A 1 -11.34 -21.18 -13.03
CA MET A 1 -9.94 -21.31 -12.59
C MET A 1 -8.96 -20.74 -13.59
N ILE A 2 -9.21 -20.82 -14.90
CA ILE A 2 -8.29 -20.31 -15.94
C ILE A 2 -7.90 -18.84 -15.70
N GLY A 3 -8.86 -17.96 -15.43
CA GLY A 3 -8.59 -16.55 -15.17
C GLY A 3 -7.66 -16.30 -13.96
N LEU A 4 -7.79 -17.08 -12.88
CA LEU A 4 -6.88 -17.04 -11.72
C LEU A 4 -5.45 -17.43 -12.12
N VAL A 5 -5.29 -18.52 -12.86
CA VAL A 5 -3.98 -19.03 -13.28
C VAL A 5 -3.30 -18.03 -14.21
N VAL A 6 -4.00 -17.61 -15.27
CA VAL A 6 -3.47 -16.66 -16.26
C VAL A 6 -3.15 -15.31 -15.60
N GLY A 7 -4.07 -14.80 -14.79
CA GLY A 7 -3.87 -13.52 -14.10
C GLY A 7 -2.69 -13.55 -13.13
N THR A 8 -2.51 -14.65 -12.39
CA THR A 8 -1.38 -14.84 -11.49
C THR A 8 -0.06 -14.93 -12.25
N LEU A 9 0.01 -15.75 -13.30
CA LEU A 9 1.23 -15.91 -14.10
C LEU A 9 1.67 -14.61 -14.76
N LEU A 10 0.75 -13.90 -15.40
CA LEU A 10 1.04 -12.62 -16.05
C LEU A 10 1.38 -11.53 -15.03
N GLY A 11 0.66 -11.48 -13.91
CA GLY A 11 0.92 -10.53 -12.84
C GLY A 11 2.30 -10.72 -12.21
N ILE A 12 2.70 -11.97 -11.94
CA ILE A 12 4.05 -12.29 -11.43
C ILE A 12 5.11 -11.93 -12.48
N LEU A 13 4.91 -12.29 -13.75
CA LEU A 13 5.87 -11.97 -14.81
C LEU A 13 6.13 -10.46 -14.90
N LEU A 14 5.07 -9.66 -14.93
CA LEU A 14 5.19 -8.20 -15.00
C LEU A 14 5.76 -7.61 -13.71
N ALA A 15 5.43 -8.17 -12.54
CA ALA A 15 6.05 -7.77 -11.28
C ALA A 15 7.56 -7.99 -11.32
N LEU A 16 8.03 -9.15 -11.77
CA LEU A 16 9.45 -9.45 -11.90
C LEU A 16 10.16 -8.52 -12.89
N ILE A 17 9.53 -8.22 -14.03
CA ILE A 17 10.05 -7.26 -15.01
C ILE A 17 10.16 -5.86 -14.38
N ALA A 18 9.10 -5.39 -13.72
CA ALA A 18 9.10 -4.11 -13.04
C ALA A 18 10.15 -4.04 -11.92
N GLY A 19 10.30 -5.13 -11.17
CA GLY A 19 11.32 -5.30 -10.14
C GLY A 19 12.74 -5.13 -10.67
N ARG A 20 13.01 -5.77 -11.82
CA ARG A 20 14.31 -5.68 -12.48
C ARG A 20 14.61 -4.27 -13.03
N LEU A 21 13.58 -3.55 -13.48
CA LEU A 21 13.74 -2.24 -14.10
C LEU A 21 13.75 -1.08 -13.11
N ARG A 22 12.99 -1.18 -12.02
CA ARG A 22 12.70 -0.05 -11.12
C ARG A 22 12.90 -0.35 -9.63
N GLY A 23 13.42 -1.53 -9.30
CA GLY A 23 13.68 -1.92 -7.91
C GLY A 23 12.52 -2.64 -7.24
N ARG A 24 12.74 -3.02 -5.98
CA ARG A 24 11.93 -3.99 -5.25
C ARG A 24 10.55 -3.44 -4.88
N GLY A 25 10.48 -2.14 -4.58
CA GLY A 25 9.20 -1.47 -4.33
C GLY A 25 8.25 -1.57 -5.54
N SER A 26 8.79 -1.40 -6.76
CA SER A 26 8.00 -1.53 -7.99
C SER A 26 7.55 -2.97 -8.25
N GLU A 27 8.36 -3.98 -7.88
CA GLU A 27 7.96 -5.39 -7.95
C GLU A 27 6.72 -5.65 -7.11
N ILE A 28 6.76 -5.23 -5.85
CA ILE A 28 5.68 -5.44 -4.88
C ILE A 28 4.41 -4.69 -5.29
N PHE A 29 4.56 -3.42 -5.67
CA PHE A 29 3.45 -2.62 -6.14
C PHE A 29 2.76 -3.28 -7.34
N MET A 30 3.55 -3.71 -8.33
CA MET A 30 3.03 -4.36 -9.53
C MET A 30 2.42 -5.74 -9.24
N SER A 31 2.93 -6.50 -8.27
CA SER A 31 2.29 -7.77 -7.90
C SER A 31 0.95 -7.54 -7.20
N LEU A 32 0.89 -6.61 -6.24
CA LEU A 32 -0.34 -6.31 -5.49
C LEU A 32 -1.44 -5.77 -6.40
N LEU A 33 -1.10 -4.92 -7.37
CA LEU A 33 -2.06 -4.34 -8.31
C LEU A 33 -2.34 -5.27 -9.51
N GLY A 34 -1.28 -5.79 -10.13
CA GLY A 34 -1.35 -6.48 -11.41
C GLY A 34 -2.06 -7.83 -11.31
N ILE A 35 -1.74 -8.66 -10.33
CA ILE A 35 -2.32 -10.01 -10.20
C ILE A 35 -3.86 -9.96 -10.12
N PRO A 36 -4.49 -9.14 -9.24
CA PRO A 36 -5.94 -8.99 -9.21
C PRO A 36 -6.54 -8.41 -10.49
N VAL A 37 -5.87 -7.41 -11.09
CA VAL A 37 -6.34 -6.74 -12.30
C VAL A 37 -6.36 -7.68 -13.48
N PHE A 38 -5.28 -8.42 -13.74
CA PHE A 38 -5.26 -9.39 -14.82
C PHE A 38 -6.25 -10.52 -14.57
N THR A 39 -6.34 -11.01 -13.33
CA THR A 39 -7.34 -12.02 -12.99
C THR A 39 -8.75 -11.53 -13.30
N TYR A 40 -9.09 -10.29 -12.95
CA TYR A 40 -10.38 -9.67 -13.29
C TYR A 40 -10.57 -9.56 -14.82
N ALA A 41 -9.58 -9.01 -15.52
CA ALA A 41 -9.62 -8.78 -16.97
C ALA A 41 -9.85 -10.07 -17.77
N PHE A 42 -9.31 -11.20 -17.32
CA PHE A 42 -9.50 -12.49 -17.98
C PHE A 42 -10.74 -13.25 -17.47
N SER A 43 -11.13 -13.07 -16.21
CA SER A 43 -12.25 -13.83 -15.63
C SER A 43 -13.62 -13.26 -16.00
N VAL A 44 -13.77 -11.93 -16.03
CA VAL A 44 -15.08 -11.29 -16.23
C VAL A 44 -15.62 -11.48 -17.64
N PRO A 45 -14.88 -11.18 -18.73
CA PRO A 45 -15.39 -11.39 -20.08
C PRO A 45 -15.79 -12.84 -20.33
N PHE A 46 -14.98 -13.79 -19.85
CA PHE A 46 -15.29 -15.21 -19.96
C PHE A 46 -16.58 -15.56 -19.21
N ALA A 47 -16.75 -15.09 -17.97
CA ALA A 47 -17.93 -15.35 -17.17
C ALA A 47 -19.22 -14.75 -17.78
N GLU A 48 -19.12 -13.60 -18.44
CA GLU A 48 -20.26 -12.91 -19.06
C GLU A 48 -20.72 -13.56 -20.38
N THR A 49 -19.90 -14.41 -21.00
CA THR A 49 -20.33 -15.18 -22.19
C THR A 49 -21.34 -16.28 -21.87
N TRP A 50 -21.47 -16.67 -20.60
CA TRP A 50 -22.40 -17.72 -20.18
C TRP A 50 -23.80 -17.15 -19.92
N PRO A 51 -24.87 -17.93 -20.19
CA PRO A 51 -26.22 -17.53 -19.84
C PRO A 51 -26.35 -17.21 -18.34
N ARG A 52 -27.07 -16.13 -17.99
CA ARG A 52 -27.19 -15.63 -16.60
C ARG A 52 -27.78 -16.64 -15.61
N ASN A 53 -28.53 -17.62 -16.09
CA ASN A 53 -29.16 -18.66 -15.29
C ASN A 53 -28.27 -19.91 -15.15
N THR A 54 -27.02 -19.85 -15.60
CA THR A 54 -26.07 -20.94 -15.41
C THR A 54 -25.51 -20.90 -14.00
N TYR A 55 -25.52 -22.05 -13.33
CA TYR A 55 -24.90 -22.24 -12.03
C TYR A 55 -23.86 -23.35 -12.13
N ILE A 56 -22.70 -23.12 -11.51
CA ILE A 56 -21.64 -24.11 -11.38
C ILE A 56 -21.56 -24.48 -9.91
N CYS A 57 -21.91 -25.73 -9.60
CA CYS A 57 -21.92 -26.24 -8.23
C CYS A 57 -20.63 -27.02 -7.95
N ALA A 58 -19.79 -26.48 -7.06
CA ALA A 58 -18.61 -27.16 -6.54
C ALA A 58 -18.56 -26.89 -5.02
N GLY A 59 -19.38 -27.63 -4.26
CA GLY A 59 -19.64 -27.38 -2.84
C GLY A 59 -20.64 -26.24 -2.59
N THR A 60 -20.55 -25.15 -3.34
CA THR A 60 -21.57 -24.08 -3.41
C THR A 60 -22.00 -23.84 -4.85
N CYS A 61 -23.27 -23.50 -5.07
CA CYS A 61 -23.82 -23.18 -6.39
C CYS A 61 -23.74 -21.68 -6.62
N LEU A 62 -22.78 -21.26 -7.43
CA LEU A 62 -22.55 -19.87 -7.79
C LEU A 62 -22.64 -19.69 -9.31
N THR A 63 -23.03 -18.49 -9.74
CA THR A 63 -22.98 -18.13 -11.16
C THR A 63 -21.52 -18.00 -11.62
N PRO A 64 -21.23 -18.10 -12.93
CA PRO A 64 -19.90 -17.88 -13.47
C PRO A 64 -19.28 -16.53 -13.04
N THR A 65 -20.10 -15.48 -12.95
CA THR A 65 -19.68 -14.14 -12.51
C THR A 65 -19.31 -14.11 -11.02
N GLN A 66 -20.06 -14.81 -10.17
CA GLN A 66 -19.72 -14.94 -8.76
C GLN A 66 -18.42 -15.74 -8.56
N TRP A 67 -18.20 -16.80 -9.35
CA TRP A 67 -16.93 -17.53 -9.38
C TRP A 67 -15.75 -16.64 -9.81
N ALA A 68 -15.94 -15.76 -10.78
CA ALA A 68 -14.93 -14.77 -11.15
C ALA A 68 -14.58 -13.85 -9.96
N GLY A 69 -15.58 -13.44 -9.16
CA GLY A 69 -15.36 -12.70 -7.90
C GLY A 69 -14.46 -13.45 -6.92
N VAL A 70 -14.74 -14.74 -6.70
CA VAL A 70 -13.92 -15.61 -5.85
C VAL A 70 -12.48 -15.71 -6.39
N TRP A 71 -12.30 -15.87 -7.70
CA TRP A 71 -10.96 -15.94 -8.30
C TRP A 71 -10.18 -14.64 -8.14
N VAL A 72 -10.81 -13.47 -8.31
CA VAL A 72 -10.16 -12.17 -8.08
C VAL A 72 -9.74 -12.04 -6.62
N PHE A 73 -10.61 -12.42 -5.68
CA PHE A 73 -10.27 -12.40 -4.25
C PHE A 73 -9.11 -13.33 -3.90
N LEU A 74 -9.12 -14.58 -4.41
CA LEU A 74 -8.02 -15.52 -4.20
C LEU A 74 -6.71 -15.02 -4.82
N SER A 75 -6.77 -14.44 -6.02
CA SER A 75 -5.58 -13.86 -6.68
C SER A 75 -4.97 -12.73 -5.86
N PHE A 76 -5.81 -11.95 -5.17
CA PHE A 76 -5.36 -10.91 -4.26
C PHE A 76 -4.66 -11.49 -3.03
N LEU A 77 -5.19 -12.56 -2.44
CA LEU A 77 -4.49 -13.26 -1.35
C LEU A 77 -3.13 -13.82 -1.80
N VAL A 78 -3.06 -14.39 -3.02
CA VAL A 78 -1.79 -14.83 -3.62
C VAL A 78 -0.83 -13.65 -3.79
N ALA A 79 -1.32 -12.50 -4.25
CA ALA A 79 -0.51 -11.30 -4.40
C ALA A 79 0.06 -10.83 -3.06
N VAL A 80 -0.74 -10.81 -1.99
CA VAL A 80 -0.28 -10.47 -0.64
C VAL A 80 0.81 -11.42 -0.16
N VAL A 81 0.60 -12.74 -0.32
CA VAL A 81 1.57 -13.75 0.09
C VAL A 81 2.88 -13.61 -0.70
N TYR A 82 2.78 -13.46 -2.03
CA TYR A 82 3.93 -13.21 -2.90
C TYR A 82 4.71 -11.97 -2.45
N SER A 83 4.01 -10.85 -2.27
CA SER A 83 4.61 -9.59 -1.83
C SER A 83 5.27 -9.70 -0.47
N TYR A 84 4.66 -10.41 0.48
CA TYR A 84 5.24 -10.62 1.81
C TYR A 84 6.60 -11.33 1.73
N PHE A 85 6.69 -12.42 0.97
CA PHE A 85 7.95 -13.16 0.82
C PHE A 85 9.01 -12.38 0.07
N ARG A 86 8.61 -11.59 -0.93
CA ARG A 86 9.55 -10.80 -1.74
C ARG A 86 10.03 -9.53 -1.03
N ALA A 87 9.19 -8.94 -0.18
CA ALA A 87 9.51 -7.72 0.56
C ALA A 87 10.48 -7.95 1.71
N ARG A 88 10.55 -9.17 2.27
CA ARG A 88 11.34 -9.46 3.46
C ARG A 88 12.81 -9.02 3.31
N GLU A 89 13.27 -8.20 4.26
CA GLU A 89 14.65 -7.70 4.39
C GLU A 89 15.24 -7.12 3.09
N SER A 90 14.40 -6.49 2.25
CA SER A 90 14.81 -6.10 0.88
C SER A 90 14.46 -4.68 0.47
N LEU A 91 13.53 -4.02 1.17
CA LEU A 91 13.09 -2.67 0.81
C LEU A 91 13.98 -1.61 1.44
N SER A 92 14.27 -0.56 0.68
CA SER A 92 14.78 0.68 1.28
C SER A 92 13.69 1.39 2.08
N ILE A 93 14.08 2.34 2.92
CA ILE A 93 13.14 3.18 3.69
C ILE A 93 12.17 3.88 2.73
N ASP A 94 12.66 4.45 1.63
CA ASP A 94 11.83 5.12 0.63
C ASP A 94 10.81 4.17 -0.02
N GLU A 95 11.26 2.99 -0.47
CA GLU A 95 10.39 2.01 -1.10
C GLU A 95 9.31 1.50 -0.13
N TYR A 96 9.68 1.23 1.12
CA TYR A 96 8.74 0.79 2.15
C TYR A 96 7.65 1.82 2.41
N VAL A 97 8.01 3.10 2.55
CA VAL A 97 7.04 4.18 2.78
C VAL A 97 6.08 4.27 1.59
N GLN A 98 6.62 4.31 0.36
CA GLN A 98 5.80 4.39 -0.85
C GLN A 98 4.83 3.20 -0.98
N VAL A 99 5.33 1.98 -0.84
CA VAL A 99 4.52 0.75 -0.92
C VAL A 99 3.47 0.72 0.18
N SER A 100 3.81 1.11 1.41
CA SER A 100 2.88 1.08 2.55
C SER A 100 1.66 1.99 2.33
N TYR A 101 1.86 3.20 1.80
CA TYR A 101 0.76 4.12 1.51
C TYR A 101 -0.14 3.63 0.37
N LEU A 102 0.45 3.04 -0.67
CA LEU A 102 -0.28 2.53 -1.83
C LEU A 102 -0.98 1.20 -1.56
N ALA A 103 -0.40 0.35 -0.72
CA ALA A 103 -0.93 -0.97 -0.39
C ALA A 103 -2.37 -0.89 0.15
N LEU A 104 -2.70 0.13 0.94
CA LEU A 104 -4.05 0.34 1.45
C LEU A 104 -5.07 0.57 0.31
N GLY A 105 -4.78 1.48 -0.61
CA GLY A 105 -5.65 1.74 -1.76
C GLY A 105 -5.82 0.51 -2.65
N ILE A 106 -4.72 -0.20 -2.91
CA ILE A 106 -4.72 -1.45 -3.69
C ILE A 106 -5.57 -2.51 -3.00
N PHE A 107 -5.37 -2.72 -1.70
CA PHE A 107 -6.14 -3.66 -0.90
C PHE A 107 -7.64 -3.34 -0.96
N ALA A 108 -8.00 -2.10 -0.63
CA ALA A 108 -9.39 -1.68 -0.57
C ALA A 108 -10.09 -1.86 -1.91
N GLY A 109 -9.46 -1.40 -3.01
CA GLY A 109 -10.07 -1.57 -4.32
C GLY A 109 -10.05 -3.01 -4.83
N ALA A 110 -9.09 -3.87 -4.45
CA ALA A 110 -9.14 -5.30 -4.80
C ALA A 110 -10.31 -6.01 -4.10
N VAL A 111 -10.53 -5.72 -2.82
CA VAL A 111 -11.69 -6.22 -2.07
C VAL A 111 -12.98 -5.74 -2.71
N VAL A 112 -13.11 -4.43 -2.99
CA VAL A 112 -14.35 -3.93 -3.60
C VAL A 112 -14.54 -4.49 -5.01
N LEU A 113 -13.49 -4.56 -5.83
CA LEU A 113 -13.56 -5.11 -7.18
C LEU A 113 -14.09 -6.56 -7.16
N SER A 114 -13.59 -7.40 -6.25
CA SER A 114 -14.13 -8.76 -6.07
C SER A 114 -15.59 -8.76 -5.56
N SER A 115 -15.93 -7.81 -4.68
CA SER A 115 -17.27 -7.67 -4.09
C SER A 115 -18.33 -7.18 -5.10
N THR A 116 -17.95 -6.48 -6.16
CA THR A 116 -18.88 -6.11 -7.27
C THR A 116 -19.40 -7.34 -8.03
N LEU A 117 -18.68 -8.46 -7.94
CA LEU A 117 -19.01 -9.74 -8.58
C LEU A 117 -19.68 -10.71 -7.59
N LEU A 118 -19.24 -10.71 -6.33
CA LEU A 118 -19.86 -11.46 -5.23
C LEU A 118 -19.85 -10.62 -3.94
N PRO A 119 -20.96 -9.92 -3.61
CA PRO A 119 -21.01 -8.98 -2.48
C PRO A 119 -20.60 -9.56 -1.12
N ALA A 120 -20.83 -10.86 -0.92
CA ALA A 120 -20.43 -11.56 0.31
C ALA A 120 -18.92 -11.50 0.60
N LEU A 121 -18.07 -11.23 -0.41
CA LEU A 121 -16.62 -11.12 -0.25
C LEU A 121 -16.16 -9.85 0.47
N ILE A 122 -17.05 -8.87 0.66
CA ILE A 122 -16.69 -7.63 1.37
C ILE A 122 -16.32 -7.90 2.83
N VAL A 123 -17.04 -8.83 3.49
CA VAL A 123 -16.82 -9.20 4.89
C VAL A 123 -15.47 -9.89 5.09
N PRO A 124 -15.15 -11.02 4.40
CA PRO A 124 -13.84 -11.65 4.54
C PRO A 124 -12.71 -10.75 4.02
N GLY A 125 -12.97 -9.86 3.06
CA GLY A 125 -11.97 -8.87 2.61
C GLY A 125 -11.60 -7.86 3.69
N ILE A 126 -12.59 -7.26 4.37
CA ILE A 126 -12.33 -6.37 5.51
C ILE A 126 -11.66 -7.14 6.67
N LEU A 127 -12.05 -8.39 6.90
CA LEU A 127 -11.41 -9.22 7.93
C LEU A 127 -9.95 -9.51 7.60
N ALA A 128 -9.64 -9.87 6.35
CA ALA A 128 -8.28 -10.06 5.88
C ALA A 128 -7.46 -8.78 5.99
N TYR A 129 -8.07 -7.61 5.70
CA TYR A 129 -7.43 -6.32 5.89
C TYR A 129 -7.04 -6.10 7.35
N ALA A 130 -7.99 -6.29 8.25
CA ALA A 130 -7.77 -6.12 9.68
C ALA A 130 -6.63 -7.04 10.13
N LEU A 131 -6.60 -8.31 9.70
CA LEU A 131 -5.53 -9.23 10.07
C LEU A 131 -4.15 -8.84 9.52
N LEU A 132 -4.08 -8.27 8.31
CA LEU A 132 -2.83 -7.95 7.63
C LEU A 132 -2.27 -6.57 7.99
N VAL A 133 -3.13 -5.61 8.29
CA VAL A 133 -2.76 -4.20 8.55
C VAL A 133 -2.85 -3.85 10.03
N TRP A 134 -3.45 -4.69 10.88
CA TRP A 134 -3.38 -4.45 12.32
C TRP A 134 -1.91 -4.47 12.75
N PRO A 135 -1.41 -3.35 13.30
CA PRO A 135 0.00 -3.17 13.50
C PRO A 135 0.49 -4.18 14.53
N ARG A 136 1.32 -5.12 14.09
CA ARG A 136 2.29 -5.78 14.96
C ARG A 136 3.48 -4.83 15.06
N GLU A 137 3.77 -4.32 16.25
CA GLU A 137 4.82 -3.31 16.52
C GLU A 137 6.18 -3.72 15.90
N GLU A 138 6.48 -5.01 15.81
CA GLU A 138 7.73 -5.55 15.25
C GLU A 138 7.73 -5.77 13.72
N SER A 139 6.69 -5.37 12.98
CA SER A 139 6.52 -5.81 11.59
C SER A 139 7.40 -5.06 10.58
N SER A 140 7.70 -3.77 10.77
CA SER A 140 8.37 -2.96 9.73
C SER A 140 9.82 -3.37 9.48
N ILE A 141 10.59 -3.69 10.53
CA ILE A 141 11.99 -4.09 10.40
C ILE A 141 12.14 -5.32 9.50
N LYS A 142 11.16 -6.25 9.54
CA LYS A 142 11.19 -7.50 8.77
C LYS A 142 11.18 -7.27 7.26
N PHE A 143 10.78 -6.10 6.78
CA PHE A 143 10.74 -5.78 5.35
C PHE A 143 11.87 -4.85 4.89
N LEU A 144 12.52 -4.18 5.83
CA LEU A 144 13.49 -3.14 5.55
C LEU A 144 14.91 -3.71 5.51
N LYS A 145 15.69 -3.27 4.52
CA LYS A 145 17.14 -3.48 4.46
C LYS A 145 17.82 -2.31 5.17
N VAL A 146 17.88 -2.38 6.50
CA VAL A 146 18.38 -1.29 7.36
C VAL A 146 19.34 -1.82 8.43
N GLU A 147 20.23 -0.94 8.87
CA GLU A 147 21.18 -1.20 9.95
C GLU A 147 20.89 -0.28 11.13
N ARG A 148 21.16 -0.77 12.34
CA ARG A 148 21.04 0.04 13.56
C ARG A 148 22.20 1.03 13.63
N THR A 149 21.92 2.26 14.03
CA THR A 149 22.92 3.31 14.22
C THR A 149 22.77 3.98 15.59
N ASP A 150 23.89 4.38 16.20
CA ASP A 150 23.95 5.11 17.47
C ASP A 150 23.86 6.63 17.26
N PHE A 151 23.15 7.05 16.20
CA PHE A 151 23.01 8.46 15.83
C PHE A 151 22.36 9.33 16.91
N LEU A 152 21.49 8.74 17.75
CA LEU A 152 20.77 9.47 18.80
C LEU A 152 20.71 8.64 20.08
N GLU A 153 21.27 9.17 21.16
CA GLU A 153 21.28 8.49 22.46
C GLU A 153 19.86 8.29 22.99
N GLY A 154 19.55 7.07 23.45
CA GLY A 154 18.25 6.73 24.04
C GLY A 154 17.13 6.43 23.03
N ALA A 155 17.41 6.41 21.73
CA ALA A 155 16.45 6.02 20.70
C ALA A 155 16.97 4.85 19.84
N GLU A 156 16.07 3.98 19.41
CA GLU A 156 16.39 2.95 18.41
C GLU A 156 16.30 3.57 17.02
N VAL A 157 17.45 3.88 16.42
CA VAL A 157 17.53 4.48 15.08
C VAL A 157 18.05 3.44 14.09
N TYR A 158 17.31 3.28 13.00
CA TYR A 158 17.67 2.45 11.87
C TYR A 158 17.85 3.30 10.62
N THR A 159 18.86 2.97 9.82
CA THR A 159 19.21 3.71 8.62
C THR A 159 19.55 2.77 7.46
N ASP A 160 19.51 3.29 6.25
CA ASP A 160 20.01 2.63 5.04
C ASP A 160 21.07 3.51 4.36
N GLU A 161 21.54 3.15 3.18
CA GLU A 161 22.63 3.90 2.55
C GLU A 161 22.21 5.23 1.91
N ASN A 162 21.04 5.23 1.25
CA ASN A 162 20.70 6.21 0.19
C ASN A 162 19.28 6.77 0.28
N SER A 163 18.42 6.33 1.22
CA SER A 163 17.06 6.86 1.28
C SER A 163 17.03 8.31 1.74
N MET A 164 16.00 9.01 1.30
CA MET A 164 15.77 10.42 1.60
C MET A 164 14.56 10.62 2.52
N MET A 165 13.82 9.57 2.88
CA MET A 165 12.67 9.63 3.76
C MET A 165 13.02 9.28 5.22
N ALA A 166 12.15 9.71 6.12
CA ALA A 166 12.21 9.38 7.54
C ALA A 166 10.80 9.09 8.04
N PHE A 167 10.65 8.09 8.90
CA PHE A 167 9.38 7.79 9.55
C PHE A 167 9.60 7.13 10.92
N LYS A 168 8.58 7.20 11.76
CA LYS A 168 8.55 6.59 13.08
C LYS A 168 7.59 5.41 13.11
N ASN A 169 8.00 4.32 13.74
CA ASN A 169 7.11 3.22 14.13
C ASN A 169 7.30 2.90 15.62
N GLY A 170 6.29 3.20 16.44
CA GLY A 170 6.36 2.97 17.88
C GLY A 170 7.39 3.89 18.56
N ARG A 171 8.48 3.31 19.06
CA ARG A 171 9.64 4.04 19.63
C ARG A 171 10.86 4.04 18.70
N THR A 172 10.76 3.36 17.56
CA THR A 172 11.84 3.17 16.61
C THR A 172 11.76 4.24 15.52
N LEU A 173 12.89 4.85 15.21
CA LEU A 173 13.04 5.83 14.12
C LEU A 173 13.73 5.16 12.93
N PHE A 174 13.18 5.34 11.74
CA PHE A 174 13.81 4.99 10.48
C PHE A 174 14.14 6.28 9.76
N ILE A 175 15.43 6.51 9.47
CA ILE A 175 15.90 7.71 8.79
C ILE A 175 16.87 7.31 7.69
N GLY A 176 16.60 7.77 6.46
CA GLY A 176 17.41 7.42 5.31
C GLY A 176 18.85 7.93 5.41
N GLY A 177 19.81 7.14 4.92
CA GLY A 177 21.23 7.49 5.05
C GLY A 177 21.63 8.77 4.33
N ALA A 178 20.95 9.10 3.22
CA ALA A 178 21.21 10.35 2.52
C ALA A 178 20.71 11.56 3.33
N VAL A 179 19.63 11.41 4.11
CA VAL A 179 19.20 12.45 5.06
C VAL A 179 20.27 12.70 6.11
N LEU A 180 20.85 11.64 6.68
CA LEU A 180 21.90 11.77 7.69
C LEU A 180 23.16 12.46 7.15
N LYS A 181 23.52 12.20 5.89
CA LYS A 181 24.73 12.73 5.24
C LYS A 181 24.55 14.15 4.69
N GLU A 182 23.38 14.46 4.14
CA GLU A 182 23.18 15.65 3.31
C GLU A 182 22.28 16.72 3.93
N PHE A 183 21.40 16.36 4.87
CA PHE A 183 20.51 17.32 5.51
C PHE A 183 21.18 17.96 6.74
N PRO A 184 21.40 19.29 6.77
CA PRO A 184 22.19 19.95 7.83
C PRO A 184 21.62 19.80 9.25
N ARG A 185 20.29 19.75 9.38
CA ARG A 185 19.57 19.64 10.66
C ARG A 185 19.04 18.22 10.91
N SER A 186 19.74 17.19 10.43
CA SER A 186 19.32 15.78 10.52
C SER A 186 19.06 15.31 11.95
N ARG A 187 19.84 15.80 12.93
CA ARG A 187 19.64 15.50 14.35
C ARG A 187 18.33 16.09 14.88
N GLU A 188 18.06 17.35 14.59
CA GLU A 188 16.82 18.02 15.00
C GLU A 188 15.60 17.39 14.32
N LEU A 189 15.73 17.00 13.06
CA LEU A 189 14.70 16.26 12.33
C LEU A 189 14.38 14.92 13.01
N ALA A 190 15.41 14.17 13.42
CA ALA A 190 15.25 12.90 14.12
C ALA A 190 14.51 13.09 15.46
N GLU A 191 14.90 14.09 16.25
CA GLU A 191 14.24 14.43 17.51
C GLU A 191 12.78 14.85 17.31
N CYS A 192 12.51 15.70 16.31
CA CYS A 192 11.17 16.13 15.98
C CYS A 192 10.28 14.98 15.48
N THR A 193 10.83 14.07 14.68
CA THR A 193 10.13 12.87 14.20
C THR A 193 9.80 11.94 15.36
N LEU A 194 10.70 11.81 16.34
CA LEU A 194 10.46 11.04 17.57
C LEU A 194 9.40 11.69 18.47
N LYS A 195 9.31 13.03 18.52
CA LYS A 195 8.26 13.76 19.23
C LYS A 195 6.89 13.65 18.55
N ALA A 196 6.82 13.26 17.28
CA ALA A 196 5.56 13.10 16.57
C ALA A 196 4.67 12.05 17.28
N PRO A 197 3.38 12.38 17.53
CA PRO A 197 2.49 11.48 18.23
C PRO A 197 2.18 10.24 17.38
N ASN A 198 2.18 9.06 18.02
CA ASN A 198 1.76 7.84 17.35
C ASN A 198 0.27 7.91 16.95
N PRO A 199 -0.15 7.22 15.87
CA PRO A 199 -1.54 7.23 15.43
C PRO A 199 -2.46 6.65 16.52
N SER A 200 -3.40 7.46 17.00
CA SER A 200 -4.41 6.99 17.96
C SER A 200 -5.33 5.93 17.31
N PRO A 201 -6.03 5.07 18.10
CA PRO A 201 -6.98 4.10 17.55
C PRO A 201 -8.03 4.74 16.62
N GLY A 202 -8.56 5.92 17.00
CA GLY A 202 -9.48 6.67 16.15
C GLY A 202 -8.86 7.19 14.85
N MET A 203 -7.55 7.48 14.83
CA MET A 203 -6.83 7.83 13.60
C MET A 203 -6.64 6.61 12.70
N LYS A 204 -6.34 5.44 13.27
CA LYS A 204 -6.26 4.17 12.53
C LYS A 204 -7.60 3.84 11.87
N LEU A 205 -8.71 4.03 12.60
CA LEU A 205 -10.05 3.87 12.06
C LEU A 205 -10.36 4.89 10.95
N ALA A 206 -10.00 6.16 11.13
CA ALA A 206 -10.20 7.18 10.10
C ALA A 206 -9.40 6.88 8.82
N ILE A 207 -8.16 6.40 8.95
CA ILE A 207 -7.33 5.94 7.82
C ILE A 207 -8.02 4.78 7.10
N LEU A 208 -8.59 3.82 7.83
CA LEU A 208 -9.32 2.70 7.26
C LEU A 208 -10.56 3.17 6.49
N ILE A 209 -11.38 4.04 7.09
CA ILE A 209 -12.59 4.59 6.45
C ILE A 209 -12.21 5.36 5.18
N VAL A 210 -11.23 6.26 5.27
CA VAL A 210 -10.74 7.05 4.12
C VAL A 210 -10.11 6.15 3.05
N GLY A 211 -9.48 5.04 3.45
CA GLY A 211 -8.90 4.06 2.53
C GLY A 211 -9.95 3.34 1.70
N PHE A 212 -11.06 2.94 2.32
CA PHE A 212 -12.16 2.21 1.67
C PHE A 212 -13.19 3.12 0.98
N LEU A 213 -13.32 4.39 1.39
CA LEU A 213 -14.34 5.28 0.86
C LEU A 213 -14.24 5.44 -0.68
N PRO A 214 -13.08 5.76 -1.27
CA PRO A 214 -12.95 5.83 -2.74
C PRO A 214 -13.25 4.48 -3.41
N ALA A 215 -12.91 3.38 -2.75
CA ALA A 215 -13.17 2.05 -3.30
C ALA A 215 -14.66 1.77 -3.47
N THR A 216 -15.53 2.35 -2.66
CA THR A 216 -16.99 2.17 -2.82
C THR A 216 -17.53 2.72 -4.16
N LEU A 217 -16.82 3.66 -4.80
CA LEU A 217 -17.18 4.15 -6.14
C LEU A 217 -17.19 3.04 -7.19
N LEU A 218 -16.43 1.96 -6.99
CA LEU A 218 -16.41 0.81 -7.90
C LEU A 218 -17.75 0.07 -7.98
N PHE A 219 -18.64 0.19 -6.98
CA PHE A 219 -19.99 -0.37 -7.06
C PHE A 219 -20.88 0.38 -8.06
N LEU A 220 -20.55 1.64 -8.36
CA LEU A 220 -21.30 2.49 -9.30
C LEU A 220 -20.79 2.35 -10.74
N VAL A 221 -19.60 1.76 -10.93
CA VAL A 221 -18.96 1.63 -12.23
C VAL A 221 -19.41 0.33 -12.90
N PRO A 222 -19.80 0.36 -14.19
CA PRO A 222 -20.07 -0.85 -14.94
C PRO A 222 -18.90 -1.83 -14.93
N ARG A 223 -19.19 -3.12 -14.93
CA ARG A 223 -18.19 -4.19 -14.98
C ARG A 223 -17.36 -4.12 -16.27
N GLY A 224 -16.16 -4.72 -16.23
CA GLY A 224 -15.25 -4.79 -17.37
C GLY A 224 -14.15 -3.73 -17.32
N VAL A 225 -13.72 -3.24 -18.49
CA VAL A 225 -12.53 -2.37 -18.62
C VAL A 225 -12.67 -1.07 -17.82
N LEU A 226 -13.89 -0.51 -17.74
CA LEU A 226 -14.16 0.70 -16.96
C LEU A 226 -13.90 0.49 -15.46
N ALA A 227 -14.23 -0.69 -14.91
CA ALA A 227 -13.94 -1.01 -13.51
C ALA A 227 -12.44 -1.09 -13.23
N ILE A 228 -11.63 -1.55 -14.18
CA ILE A 228 -10.16 -1.58 -14.07
C ILE A 228 -9.59 -0.16 -14.07
N ALA A 229 -10.05 0.69 -15.00
CA ALA A 229 -9.62 2.09 -15.05
C ALA A 229 -10.02 2.85 -13.78
N ALA A 230 -11.27 2.68 -13.34
CA ALA A 230 -11.75 3.24 -12.09
C ALA A 230 -10.96 2.74 -10.88
N TYR A 231 -10.53 1.48 -10.86
CA TYR A 231 -9.69 0.94 -9.79
C TYR A 231 -8.35 1.66 -9.68
N GLY A 232 -7.69 1.94 -10.81
CA GLY A 232 -6.47 2.76 -10.82
C GLY A 232 -6.69 4.18 -10.27
N ILE A 233 -7.81 4.81 -10.64
CA ILE A 233 -8.20 6.13 -10.12
C ILE A 233 -8.45 6.08 -8.60
N VAL A 234 -9.14 5.04 -8.13
CA VAL A 234 -9.41 4.81 -6.70
C VAL A 234 -8.11 4.67 -5.91
N VAL A 235 -7.15 3.86 -6.39
CA VAL A 235 -5.85 3.71 -5.73
C VAL A 235 -5.15 5.06 -5.61
N LEU A 236 -5.14 5.86 -6.68
CA LEU A 236 -4.54 7.19 -6.68
C LEU A 236 -5.27 8.17 -5.74
N MET A 237 -6.60 8.19 -5.76
CA MET A 237 -7.40 9.04 -4.86
C MET A 237 -7.17 8.67 -3.40
N THR A 238 -7.19 7.38 -3.08
CA THR A 238 -6.90 6.88 -1.73
C THR A 238 -5.50 7.31 -1.29
N PHE A 239 -4.50 7.16 -2.16
CA PHE A 239 -3.13 7.61 -1.88
C PHE A 239 -3.07 9.10 -1.53
N LEU A 240 -3.67 9.95 -2.34
CA LEU A 240 -3.70 11.41 -2.13
C LEU A 240 -4.45 11.80 -0.84
N LEU A 241 -5.58 11.16 -0.57
CA LEU A 241 -6.38 11.43 0.62
C LEU A 241 -5.67 10.99 1.90
N LEU A 242 -5.03 9.82 1.88
CA LEU A 242 -4.26 9.31 3.02
C LEU A 242 -3.06 10.20 3.33
N GLY A 243 -2.32 10.62 2.30
CA GLY A 243 -1.24 11.58 2.45
C GLY A 243 -1.73 12.87 3.11
N LYS A 244 -2.82 13.46 2.59
CA LYS A 244 -3.41 14.69 3.15
C LYS A 244 -3.87 14.53 4.60
N VAL A 245 -4.49 13.41 4.95
CA VAL A 245 -4.97 13.15 6.32
C VAL A 245 -3.79 12.96 7.28
N ALA A 246 -2.76 12.22 6.87
CA ALA A 246 -1.55 12.02 7.66
C ALA A 246 -0.85 13.37 7.92
N VAL A 247 -0.56 14.13 6.86
CA VAL A 247 0.07 15.45 6.89
C VAL A 247 -0.70 16.43 7.77
N SER A 248 -2.00 16.65 7.47
CA SER A 248 -2.79 17.69 8.12
C SER A 248 -2.93 17.49 9.63
N ARG A 249 -2.98 16.23 10.08
CA ARG A 249 -3.12 15.92 11.51
C ARG A 249 -1.78 15.90 12.25
N THR A 250 -0.71 15.46 11.61
CA THR A 250 0.64 15.50 12.17
C THR A 250 1.06 16.95 12.40
N ASN A 251 0.88 17.83 11.41
CA ASN A 251 1.20 19.26 11.53
C ASN A 251 0.43 20.00 12.63
N LYS A 252 -0.83 19.62 12.90
CA LYS A 252 -1.63 20.21 13.98
C LYS A 252 -1.14 19.87 15.38
N ARG A 253 -0.37 18.79 15.55
CA ARG A 253 0.04 18.26 16.86
C ARG A 253 1.53 18.42 17.16
N LEU A 254 2.32 18.88 16.19
CA LEU A 254 3.74 19.14 16.35
C LEU A 254 3.99 20.51 17.01
N PRO A 255 5.00 20.62 17.89
CA PRO A 255 5.51 21.91 18.37
C PRO A 255 5.94 22.82 17.22
N GLU A 256 5.84 24.14 17.39
CA GLU A 256 6.20 25.10 16.33
C GLU A 256 7.65 24.99 15.87
N GLU A 257 8.58 24.77 16.80
CA GLU A 257 10.01 24.55 16.51
C GLU A 257 10.24 23.38 15.54
N CYS A 258 9.43 22.32 15.64
CA CYS A 258 9.52 21.17 14.74
C CYS A 258 8.88 21.42 13.38
N ARG A 259 7.96 22.38 13.26
CA ARG A 259 7.34 22.72 11.96
C ARG A 259 8.35 23.38 11.03
N GLU A 260 9.25 24.19 11.56
CA GLU A 260 10.31 24.82 10.75
C GLU A 260 11.27 23.78 10.20
N VAL A 261 11.74 22.85 11.04
CA VAL A 261 12.64 21.76 10.64
C VAL A 261 11.99 20.86 9.57
N LEU A 262 10.71 20.51 9.75
CA LEU A 262 9.96 19.69 8.79
C LEU A 262 9.77 20.41 7.45
N LYS A 263 9.51 21.71 7.49
CA LYS A 263 9.39 22.53 6.27
C LYS A 263 10.72 22.63 5.52
N GLU A 264 11.83 22.83 6.22
CA GLU A 264 13.17 22.80 5.61
C GLU A 264 13.49 21.45 4.99
N TYR A 265 13.13 20.36 5.69
CA TYR A 265 13.27 19.01 5.18
C TYR A 265 12.40 18.75 3.94
N SER A 266 11.18 19.32 3.91
CA SER A 266 10.29 19.33 2.75
C SER A 266 10.91 20.02 1.55
N ASP A 267 11.44 21.22 1.74
CA ASP A 267 12.13 21.94 0.67
C ASP A 267 13.40 21.20 0.22
N PHE A 268 14.11 20.53 1.14
CA PHE A 268 15.29 19.73 0.83
C PHE A 268 14.94 18.53 -0.07
N ILE A 269 13.96 17.70 0.31
CA ILE A 269 13.56 16.55 -0.52
C ILE A 269 13.03 17.03 -1.87
N ARG A 270 12.24 18.11 -1.90
CA ARG A 270 11.69 18.66 -3.16
C ARG A 270 12.78 19.11 -4.13
N LYS A 271 13.89 19.65 -3.62
CA LYS A 271 15.06 20.04 -4.43
C LYS A 271 15.82 18.82 -4.95
N LYS A 272 15.96 17.76 -4.15
CA LYS A 272 16.74 16.57 -4.50
C LYS A 272 16.01 15.56 -5.38
N LYS A 273 14.71 15.32 -5.14
CA LYS A 273 13.88 14.35 -5.89
C LYS A 273 12.95 14.98 -6.93
N GLY A 274 12.89 16.30 -7.00
CA GLY A 274 11.97 17.03 -7.89
C GLY A 274 10.54 17.12 -7.34
N LYS A 275 9.68 17.89 -8.01
CA LYS A 275 8.34 18.29 -7.53
C LYS A 275 7.31 17.14 -7.37
N LEU A 276 7.58 15.94 -7.87
CA LEU A 276 6.59 14.86 -8.01
C LEU A 276 6.68 13.74 -6.97
N ASP A 277 7.75 13.69 -6.17
CA ASP A 277 7.79 12.83 -4.99
C ASP A 277 7.38 13.63 -3.77
N ILE A 278 6.22 13.25 -3.22
CA ILE A 278 5.59 13.93 -2.09
C ILE A 278 6.51 13.81 -0.89
N VAL A 279 7.04 14.95 -0.49
CA VAL A 279 7.53 15.11 0.87
C VAL A 279 6.33 15.14 1.78
N ILE A 280 6.35 14.29 2.79
CA ILE A 280 5.42 14.41 3.90
C ILE A 280 5.85 15.66 4.68
N ASP A 281 5.29 16.80 4.29
CA ASP A 281 5.32 18.05 5.06
C ASP A 281 4.28 17.98 6.18
#